data_AF-A0A2Z2N7H1-F1
#
_entry.id   AF-A0A2Z2N7H1-F1
#
_cell.length_a   1.000
_cell.length_b   1.000
_cell.length_c   1.000
_cell.angle_alpha   90.00
_cell.angle_beta   90.00
_cell.angle_gamma   90.00
#
_symmetry.space_group_name_H-M   'P 1'
#
loop_
_entity.id
_entity.type
_entity.pdbx_description
1 polymer ?
#
loop_
_entity_poly.entity_id
_entity_poly.type
_entity_poly.pdbx_seq_one_letter_code
_entity_poly.pdbx_strand_id
1 'polypeptide(L)'
;MFKKGESEELDSQEKFLVGKVRVEGKLRVGPWDAVICEVEEGIVKIGYKLKKGRKKVPIMKIQKERKDIEFAIPGDKVALILDGSIEVESGEVLKIYST
;
A
#
# COMPACT_ATOMS: atom_id res chain seq x y z
N MET A 1 1.22 -17.98 28.68
CA MET A 1 0.15 -18.39 27.75
C MET A 1 0.08 -17.37 26.63
N PHE A 2 0.72 -17.68 25.49
CA PHE A 2 0.65 -16.85 24.29
C PHE A 2 -0.65 -17.19 23.56
N LYS A 3 -1.45 -16.17 23.22
CA LYS A 3 -2.75 -16.34 22.55
C LYS A 3 -2.55 -17.00 21.19
N LYS A 4 -2.91 -18.28 21.10
CA LYS A 4 -2.82 -19.12 19.90
C LYS A 4 -3.50 -18.51 18.65
N GLY A 5 -4.48 -17.62 18.84
CA GLY A 5 -5.19 -16.95 17.74
C GLY A 5 -4.44 -15.82 17.03
N GLU A 6 -3.51 -15.11 17.69
CA GLU A 6 -2.79 -13.99 17.03
C GLU A 6 -1.69 -14.47 16.08
N SER A 7 -1.06 -15.61 16.39
CA SER A 7 0.03 -16.17 15.58
C SER A 7 -0.47 -16.75 14.25
N GLU A 8 -1.61 -17.44 14.25
CA GLU A 8 -2.20 -18.00 13.02
C GLU A 8 -2.73 -16.91 12.08
N GLU A 9 -3.26 -15.81 12.61
CA GLU A 9 -3.68 -14.64 11.84
C GLU A 9 -2.49 -13.92 11.18
N LEU A 10 -1.37 -13.78 11.88
CA LEU A 10 -0.13 -13.19 11.37
C LEU A 10 0.43 -14.02 10.21
N ASP A 11 0.51 -15.35 10.36
CA ASP A 11 0.99 -16.28 9.33
C ASP A 11 0.09 -16.30 8.09
N SER A 12 -1.23 -16.18 8.27
CA SER A 12 -2.18 -16.16 7.14
C SER A 12 -2.02 -14.91 6.27
N GLN A 13 -1.65 -13.78 6.88
CA GLN A 13 -1.55 -12.51 6.17
C GLN A 13 -0.27 -12.44 5.36
N GLU A 14 0.86 -12.97 5.85
CA GLU A 14 2.12 -12.98 5.09
C GLU A 14 2.01 -13.65 3.73
N LYS A 15 1.15 -14.65 3.57
CA LYS A 15 0.89 -15.31 2.27
C LYS A 15 0.41 -14.36 1.17
N PHE A 16 -0.19 -13.25 1.55
CA PHE A 16 -0.69 -12.24 0.62
C PHE A 16 0.20 -10.99 0.57
N LEU A 17 1.33 -10.97 1.29
CA LEU A 17 2.29 -9.87 1.22
C LEU A 17 3.01 -9.92 -0.13
N VAL A 18 2.82 -8.89 -0.95
CA VAL A 18 3.33 -8.85 -2.33
C VAL A 18 4.26 -7.68 -2.60
N GLY A 19 4.38 -6.73 -1.67
CA GLY A 19 5.33 -5.64 -1.80
C GLY A 19 5.42 -4.74 -0.57
N LYS A 20 6.36 -3.80 -0.64
CA LYS A 20 6.55 -2.73 0.34
C LYS A 20 6.78 -1.41 -0.36
N VAL A 21 6.27 -0.34 0.23
CA VAL A 21 6.44 1.02 -0.27
C VAL A 21 6.91 1.93 0.85
N ARG A 22 7.86 2.81 0.53
CA ARG A 22 8.30 3.89 1.42
C ARG A 22 7.51 5.15 1.10
N VAL A 23 6.77 5.64 2.09
CA VAL A 23 5.94 6.84 1.95
C VAL A 23 6.84 8.07 1.85
N GLU A 24 6.59 8.93 0.86
CA GLU A 24 7.15 10.27 0.75
C GLU A 24 6.15 11.34 1.23
N GLY A 25 4.85 11.06 1.10
CA GLY A 25 3.82 11.96 1.60
C GLY A 25 2.40 11.54 1.21
N LYS A 26 1.45 12.42 1.51
CA LYS A 26 0.04 12.24 1.21
C LYS A 26 -0.54 13.55 0.68
N LEU A 27 -1.43 13.44 -0.29
CA LEU A 27 -2.23 14.55 -0.79
C LEU A 27 -3.68 14.11 -0.96
N ARG A 28 -4.57 15.08 -1.00
CA ARG A 28 -5.99 14.85 -1.28
C ARG A 28 -6.27 15.22 -2.73
N VAL A 29 -6.85 14.29 -3.49
CA VAL A 29 -7.23 14.47 -4.90
C VAL A 29 -8.75 14.34 -5.00
N GLY A 30 -9.45 15.48 -4.92
CA GLY A 30 -10.91 15.50 -4.86
C GLY A 30 -11.41 14.74 -3.61
N PRO A 31 -12.31 13.75 -3.76
CA PRO A 31 -12.79 12.95 -2.63
C PRO A 31 -11.80 11.87 -2.17
N TRP A 32 -10.74 11.59 -2.92
CA TRP A 32 -9.81 10.49 -2.66
C TRP A 32 -8.52 10.95 -1.99
N ASP A 33 -7.91 10.04 -1.23
CA ASP A 33 -6.54 10.20 -0.74
C ASP A 33 -5.56 9.59 -1.74
N ALA A 34 -4.44 10.28 -1.96
CA ALA A 34 -3.32 9.76 -2.74
C ALA A 34 -2.04 9.74 -1.87
N VAL A 35 -1.41 8.57 -1.80
CA VAL A 35 -0.13 8.37 -1.09
C VAL A 35 0.99 8.40 -2.12
N ILE A 36 1.94 9.33 -1.95
CA ILE A 36 3.18 9.37 -2.74
C ILE A 36 4.16 8.41 -2.07
N CYS A 37 4.70 7.48 -2.83
CA CYS A 37 5.65 6.51 -2.30
C CYS A 37 6.61 5.98 -3.37
N GLU A 38 7.76 5.48 -2.91
CA GLU A 38 8.68 4.67 -3.68
C GLU A 38 8.42 3.19 -3.38
N VAL A 39 8.37 2.35 -4.42
CA VAL A 39 8.31 0.89 -4.23
C VAL A 39 9.68 0.39 -3.82
N GLU A 40 9.79 -0.26 -2.66
CA GLU A 40 11.05 -0.84 -2.18
C GLU A 40 11.20 -2.31 -2.56
N GLU A 41 10.09 -3.06 -2.48
CA GLU A 41 10.08 -4.51 -2.70
C GLU A 41 8.81 -4.94 -3.43
N GLY A 42 8.93 -5.99 -4.25
CA GLY A 42 7.80 -6.69 -4.85
C GLY A 42 7.06 -5.90 -5.92
N ILE A 43 5.73 -5.92 -5.89
CA ILE A 43 4.89 -5.27 -6.91
C ILE A 43 3.69 -4.57 -6.26
N VAL A 44 3.34 -3.41 -6.79
CA VAL A 44 2.09 -2.70 -6.49
C VAL A 44 1.21 -2.75 -7.72
N LYS A 45 -0.05 -3.17 -7.57
CA LYS A 45 -1.00 -3.28 -8.68
C LYS A 45 -2.35 -2.68 -8.29
N ILE A 46 -3.09 -2.16 -9.27
CA ILE A 46 -4.50 -1.79 -9.08
C ILE A 46 -5.28 -2.99 -8.50
N GLY A 47 -6.12 -2.73 -7.50
CA GLY A 47 -6.90 -3.74 -6.77
C GLY A 47 -6.16 -4.39 -5.59
N TYR A 48 -4.86 -4.12 -5.41
CA TYR A 48 -4.15 -4.49 -4.19
C TYR A 48 -4.49 -3.53 -3.05
N LYS A 49 -4.10 -3.90 -1.83
CA LYS A 49 -4.44 -3.14 -0.61
C LYS A 49 -3.19 -2.62 0.06
N LEU A 50 -3.15 -1.32 0.31
CA LEU A 50 -2.18 -0.69 1.20
C LEU A 50 -2.60 -0.94 2.64
N LYS A 51 -1.68 -1.43 3.48
CA LYS A 51 -1.98 -1.77 4.87
C LYS A 51 -1.13 -0.98 5.86
N LYS A 52 -1.80 -0.41 6.86
CA LYS A 52 -1.19 0.15 8.08
C LYS A 52 -1.92 -0.39 9.31
N GLY A 53 -1.19 -1.06 10.19
CA GLY A 53 -1.79 -1.76 11.33
C GLY A 53 -2.89 -2.73 10.87
N ARG A 54 -4.11 -2.57 11.39
CA ARG A 54 -5.28 -3.38 10.99
C ARG A 54 -6.03 -2.82 9.77
N LYS A 55 -5.76 -1.59 9.35
CA LYS A 55 -6.46 -0.94 8.23
C LYS A 55 -5.88 -1.40 6.90
N LYS A 56 -6.75 -1.85 6.00
CA LYS A 56 -6.42 -2.19 4.61
C LYS A 56 -7.27 -1.32 3.70
N VAL A 57 -6.65 -0.60 2.76
CA VAL A 57 -7.34 0.31 1.85
C VAL A 57 -7.02 -0.08 0.39
N PRO A 58 -8.03 -0.30 -0.46
CA PRO A 58 -7.81 -0.66 -1.86
C PRO A 58 -7.12 0.45 -2.66
N ILE A 59 -6.25 0.05 -3.58
CA ILE A 59 -5.60 0.92 -4.56
C ILE A 59 -6.45 0.93 -5.82
N MET A 60 -7.03 2.09 -6.15
CA MET A 60 -7.93 2.26 -7.30
C MET A 60 -7.19 2.69 -8.56
N LYS A 61 -6.14 3.49 -8.40
CA LYS A 61 -5.30 3.96 -9.51
C LYS A 61 -3.86 4.12 -9.04
N ILE A 62 -2.94 3.99 -9.99
CA ILE A 62 -1.52 4.25 -9.78
C ILE A 62 -1.08 5.26 -10.83
N GLN A 63 -0.40 6.32 -10.41
CA GLN A 63 0.17 7.31 -11.32
C GLN A 63 1.70 7.36 -11.19
N LYS A 64 2.38 7.30 -12.34
CA LYS A 64 3.81 7.58 -12.47
C LYS A 64 4.00 8.65 -13.54
N GLU A 65 4.72 9.71 -13.21
CA GLU A 65 5.02 10.79 -14.17
C GLU A 65 3.79 11.33 -14.92
N ARG A 66 2.68 11.55 -14.19
CA ARG A 66 1.38 12.03 -14.71
C ARG A 66 0.69 11.08 -15.69
N LYS A 67 1.10 9.81 -15.75
CA LYS A 67 0.45 8.75 -16.52
C LYS A 67 -0.16 7.72 -15.59
N ASP A 68 -1.38 7.29 -15.92
CA ASP A 68 -2.02 6.16 -15.26
C ASP A 68 -1.31 4.87 -15.70
N ILE A 69 -0.95 4.01 -14.74
CA ILE A 69 -0.30 2.72 -14.97
C ILE A 69 -1.02 1.62 -14.18
N GLU A 70 -0.87 0.38 -14.64
CA GLU A 70 -1.53 -0.78 -14.01
C GLU A 70 -0.75 -1.34 -12.82
N PHE A 71 0.58 -1.20 -12.82
CA PHE A 71 1.46 -1.71 -11.78
C PHE A 71 2.76 -0.91 -11.67
N ALA A 72 3.43 -1.02 -10.53
CA ALA A 72 4.74 -0.43 -10.23
C ALA A 72 5.67 -1.45 -9.55
N ILE A 73 6.98 -1.33 -9.80
CA ILE A 73 8.04 -2.25 -9.33
C ILE A 73 9.13 -1.47 -8.56
N PRO A 74 10.11 -2.14 -7.90
CA PRO A 74 11.08 -1.46 -7.06
C PRO A 74 11.84 -0.33 -7.77
N GLY A 75 11.98 0.80 -7.09
CA GLY A 75 12.56 2.04 -7.63
C GLY A 75 11.54 2.97 -8.29
N ASP A 76 10.33 2.50 -8.60
CA ASP A 76 9.27 3.38 -9.10
C ASP A 76 8.75 4.31 -8.00
N LYS A 77 8.72 5.61 -8.32
CA LYS A 77 8.02 6.62 -7.52
C LYS A 77 6.63 6.85 -8.10
N VAL A 78 5.60 6.60 -7.29
CA VAL A 78 4.21 6.61 -7.73
C VAL A 78 3.30 7.31 -6.73
N ALA A 79 2.17 7.80 -7.24
CA ALA A 79 1.02 8.16 -6.42
C ALA A 79 -0.01 7.01 -6.45
N LEU A 80 -0.34 6.47 -5.28
CA LEU A 80 -1.38 5.47 -5.09
C LEU A 80 -2.68 6.18 -4.69
N ILE A 81 -3.67 6.17 -5.58
CA ILE A 81 -5.00 6.73 -5.27
C ILE A 81 -5.85 5.64 -4.65
N LEU A 82 -6.41 5.93 -3.47
CA LEU A 82 -7.04 4.95 -2.60
C LEU A 82 -8.57 5.04 -2.59
N ASP A 83 -9.24 3.90 -2.43
CA ASP A 83 -10.67 3.84 -2.10
C ASP A 83 -10.86 4.00 -0.58
N GLY A 84 -10.79 5.25 -0.13
CA GLY A 84 -10.85 5.63 1.27
C GLY A 84 -9.58 6.35 1.72
N SER A 85 -9.39 6.42 3.04
CA SER A 85 -8.29 7.16 3.65
C SER A 85 -7.37 6.26 4.44
N ILE A 86 -6.09 6.63 4.54
CA ILE A 86 -5.15 6.03 5.47
C ILE A 86 -4.20 7.11 5.98
N GLU A 87 -3.92 7.09 7.28
CA GLU A 87 -2.99 8.03 7.89
C GLU A 87 -1.57 7.53 7.65
N VAL A 88 -0.70 8.37 7.11
CA VAL A 88 0.67 7.99 6.74
C VAL A 88 1.63 9.11 7.07
N GLU A 89 2.88 8.74 7.35
CA GLU A 89 3.95 9.70 7.62
C GLU A 89 5.09 9.50 6.64
N SER A 90 5.80 10.59 6.32
CA SER A 90 6.98 10.51 5.45
C SER A 90 8.06 9.61 6.08
N GLY A 91 8.64 8.73 5.29
CA GLY A 91 9.62 7.74 5.73
C GLY A 91 9.00 6.43 6.24
N GLU A 92 7.68 6.36 6.43
CA GLU A 92 7.02 5.12 6.85
C GLU A 92 7.07 4.06 5.74
N VAL A 93 7.41 2.82 6.11
CA VAL A 93 7.34 1.68 5.19
C VAL A 93 6.04 0.93 5.41
N LEU A 94 5.20 0.90 4.37
CA LEU A 94 3.91 0.23 4.39
C LEU A 94 3.92 -1.02 3.52
N LYS A 95 3.11 -2.00 3.93
CA LYS A 95 2.99 -3.28 3.25
C LYS A 95 1.86 -3.25 2.23
N ILE A 96 2.10 -3.89 1.09
CA ILE A 96 1.14 -4.11 0.02
C ILE A 96 0.69 -5.56 0.06
N TYR A 97 -0.62 -5.77 0.07
CA TYR A 97 -1.21 -7.09 0.06
C TYR A 97 -2.01 -7.32 -1.22
N SER A 98 -1.86 -8.50 -1.82
CA SER A 98 -2.83 -9.00 -2.79
C SER A 98 -4.17 -9.25 -2.09
N THR A 99 -5.25 -9.28 -2.88
CA THR A 99 -6.62 -9.43 -2.35
C THR A 99 -6.80 -10.71 -1.56
#